data_AF-A0A533TI66-F1
#
_entry.id   AF-A0A533TI66-F1
#
_cell.length_a   1.000
_cell.length_b   1.000
_cell.length_c   1.000
_cell.angle_alpha   90.00
_cell.angle_beta   90.00
_cell.angle_gamma   90.00
#
_symmetry.space_group_name_H-M   'P 1'
#
loop_
_entity.id
_entity.type
_entity.pdbx_description
1 polymer ?
#
loop_
_entity_poly.entity_id
_entity_poly.type
_entity_poly.pdbx_seq_one_letter_code
_entity_poly.pdbx_strand_id
1 'polypeptide(L)'
;MDSKEEIYNMVDVSENNGESDEVRIQKIQNAFQCSENIKDSCHSLVDSVEDSLEYLKEKRLGVSSRLCEVLANRESLRKKDYNSIMDDIYRMLDEKENNAKNQFINYIEDQKEFTKSLKNIILHITDYSKEEIADKSALLKEELFKIEEMQEKRKEIVIKILTDFQETHKKVMDYLESLLEKGDNITIRDIKNAKYIICKDLI
;
A
#
# COMPACT_ATOMS: atom_id res chain seq x y z
N MET A 1 -0.23 -23.66 5.58
CA MET A 1 0.78 -24.08 6.56
C MET A 1 1.46 -22.82 7.03
N ASP A 2 1.51 -22.68 8.35
CA ASP A 2 1.41 -21.44 9.10
C ASP A 2 2.66 -20.55 9.03
N SER A 3 2.48 -19.31 8.59
CA SER A 3 3.45 -18.21 8.76
C SER A 3 3.73 -17.87 10.23
N LYS A 4 2.97 -18.46 11.17
CA LYS A 4 3.19 -18.38 12.62
C LYS A 4 4.32 -19.29 13.11
N GLU A 5 4.63 -20.38 12.41
CA GLU A 5 5.71 -21.30 12.79
C GLU A 5 7.10 -20.74 12.40
N GLU A 6 7.18 -19.92 11.36
CA GLU A 6 8.46 -19.35 10.91
C GLU A 6 8.96 -18.20 11.80
N ILE A 7 8.05 -17.43 12.41
CA ILE A 7 8.42 -16.35 13.35
C ILE A 7 8.75 -16.89 14.74
N TYR A 8 8.11 -17.99 15.17
CA TYR A 8 8.38 -18.62 16.47
C TYR A 8 9.80 -19.20 16.55
N ASN A 9 10.39 -19.60 15.42
CA ASN A 9 11.75 -20.13 15.33
C ASN A 9 12.86 -19.05 15.36
N MET A 10 12.52 -17.76 15.30
CA MET A 10 13.51 -16.68 15.43
C MET A 10 13.71 -16.18 16.87
N VAL A 11 12.84 -16.56 17.82
CA VAL A 11 12.82 -16.03 19.19
C VAL A 11 13.21 -17.08 20.25
N ASP A 12 13.71 -18.23 19.84
CA ASP A 12 14.31 -19.22 20.74
C ASP A 12 15.81 -18.94 20.94
N VAL A 13 16.08 -17.82 21.61
CA VAL A 13 17.41 -17.51 22.15
C VAL A 13 17.38 -17.84 23.63
N SER A 14 17.49 -19.13 23.97
CA SER A 14 17.98 -19.58 25.28
C SER A 14 18.51 -21.01 25.20
N GLU A 15 19.79 -21.14 25.54
CA GLU A 15 20.46 -22.36 26.00
C GLU A 15 20.78 -23.44 24.95
N ASN A 16 21.83 -23.19 24.17
CA ASN A 16 22.77 -24.27 23.86
C ASN A 16 24.20 -23.74 23.95
N ASN A 17 24.92 -24.11 25.01
CA ASN A 17 26.34 -23.81 25.27
C ASN A 17 27.28 -24.57 24.29
N GLY A 18 26.93 -24.62 23.01
CA GLY A 18 27.65 -25.34 21.95
C GLY A 18 27.46 -24.77 20.54
N GLU A 19 26.85 -23.60 20.38
CA GLU A 19 26.80 -22.95 19.06
C GLU A 19 28.16 -22.30 18.75
N SER A 20 28.87 -22.87 17.76
CA SER A 20 30.09 -22.29 17.19
C SER A 20 29.83 -20.83 16.79
N ASP A 21 30.80 -19.94 16.99
CA ASP A 21 30.72 -18.54 16.54
C ASP A 21 30.39 -18.45 15.03
N GLU A 22 30.74 -19.48 14.27
CA GLU A 22 30.40 -19.67 12.86
C GLU A 22 28.87 -19.71 12.61
N VAL A 23 28.10 -20.35 13.50
CA VAL A 23 26.63 -20.40 13.44
C VAL A 23 26.02 -19.04 13.77
N ARG A 24 26.60 -18.30 14.73
CA ARG A 24 26.16 -16.94 15.07
C ARG A 24 26.41 -15.96 13.93
N ILE A 25 27.59 -16.03 13.32
CA ILE A 25 27.95 -15.22 12.15
C ILE A 25 27.00 -15.51 10.99
N GLN A 26 26.68 -16.79 10.75
CA GLN A 26 25.74 -17.18 9.70
C GLN A 26 24.33 -16.64 9.95
N LYS A 27 23.84 -16.67 11.20
CA LYS A 27 22.54 -16.09 11.57
C LYS A 27 22.50 -14.56 11.34
N ILE A 28 23.56 -13.86 11.70
CA ILE A 28 23.69 -12.40 11.46
C ILE A 28 23.72 -12.11 9.95
N GLN A 29 24.49 -12.87 9.17
CA GLN A 29 24.55 -12.74 7.72
C GLN A 29 23.18 -12.97 7.07
N ASN A 30 22.45 -14.02 7.51
CA ASN A 30 21.11 -14.29 7.03
C ASN A 30 20.14 -13.15 7.37
N ALA A 31 20.24 -12.57 8.57
CA ALA A 31 19.42 -11.42 8.96
C ALA A 31 19.71 -10.16 8.10
N PHE A 32 20.98 -9.90 7.79
CA PHE A 32 21.36 -8.81 6.88
C PHE A 32 20.87 -9.06 5.45
N GLN A 33 21.03 -10.27 4.93
CA GLN A 33 20.56 -10.64 3.60
C GLN A 33 19.02 -10.51 3.49
N CYS A 34 18.29 -10.94 4.53
CA CYS A 34 16.84 -10.73 4.62
C CYS A 34 16.47 -9.25 4.60
N SER A 35 17.21 -8.39 5.33
CA SER A 35 16.97 -6.94 5.32
C SER A 35 17.19 -6.31 3.95
N GLU A 36 18.20 -6.73 3.20
CA GLU A 36 18.44 -6.22 1.85
C GLU A 36 17.35 -6.69 0.88
N ASN A 37 16.96 -7.97 0.96
CA ASN A 37 15.86 -8.51 0.17
C ASN A 37 14.52 -7.80 0.45
N ILE A 38 14.26 -7.43 1.72
CA ILE A 38 13.08 -6.63 2.09
C ILE A 38 13.15 -5.25 1.43
N LYS A 39 14.30 -4.58 1.47
CA LYS A 39 14.48 -3.25 0.86
C LYS A 39 14.23 -3.30 -0.65
N ASP A 40 14.80 -4.26 -1.35
CA ASP A 40 14.65 -4.40 -2.80
C ASP A 40 13.23 -4.81 -3.19
N SER A 41 12.58 -5.64 -2.36
CA SER A 41 11.16 -5.99 -2.52
C SER A 41 10.25 -4.78 -2.28
N CYS A 42 10.55 -3.94 -1.30
CA CYS A 42 9.83 -2.69 -1.05
C CYS A 42 9.95 -1.72 -2.23
N HIS A 43 11.13 -1.56 -2.82
CA HIS A 43 11.31 -0.74 -4.03
C HIS A 43 10.52 -1.30 -5.22
N SER A 44 10.61 -2.60 -5.48
CA SER A 44 9.83 -3.24 -6.56
C SER A 44 8.32 -3.09 -6.35
N LEU A 45 7.85 -3.11 -5.10
CA LEU A 45 6.45 -2.87 -4.76
C LEU A 45 6.05 -1.41 -5.00
N VAL A 46 6.91 -0.43 -4.70
CA VAL A 46 6.69 0.98 -5.03
C VAL A 46 6.49 1.15 -6.53
N ASP A 47 7.43 0.64 -7.32
CA ASP A 47 7.38 0.74 -8.77
C ASP A 47 6.10 0.07 -9.32
N SER A 48 5.76 -1.12 -8.82
CA SER A 48 4.53 -1.82 -9.23
C SER A 48 3.25 -1.08 -8.86
N VAL A 49 3.21 -0.37 -7.72
CA VAL A 49 2.06 0.45 -7.34
C VAL A 49 1.99 1.68 -8.25
N GLU A 50 3.11 2.36 -8.50
CA GLU A 50 3.15 3.51 -9.40
C GLU A 50 2.70 3.15 -10.82
N ASP A 51 3.20 2.04 -11.38
CA ASP A 51 2.79 1.53 -12.70
C ASP A 51 1.29 1.20 -12.75
N SER A 52 0.76 0.59 -11.68
CA SER A 52 -0.67 0.27 -11.58
C SER A 52 -1.55 1.52 -11.54
N LEU A 53 -1.12 2.55 -10.79
CA LEU A 53 -1.82 3.83 -10.73
C LEU A 53 -1.81 4.55 -12.08
N GLU A 54 -0.66 4.60 -12.77
CA GLU A 54 -0.55 5.24 -14.07
C GLU A 54 -1.40 4.49 -15.13
N TYR A 55 -1.39 3.15 -15.11
CA TYR A 55 -2.25 2.35 -15.98
C TYR A 55 -3.75 2.67 -15.79
N LEU A 56 -4.20 2.79 -14.54
CA LEU A 56 -5.59 3.15 -14.24
C LEU A 56 -5.95 4.53 -14.79
N LYS A 57 -5.03 5.49 -14.64
CA LYS A 57 -5.18 6.86 -15.14
C LYS A 57 -5.21 6.93 -16.67
N GLU A 58 -4.33 6.20 -17.36
CA GLU A 58 -4.35 6.10 -18.82
C GLU A 58 -5.65 5.50 -19.33
N LYS A 59 -6.12 4.40 -18.71
CA LYS A 59 -7.39 3.75 -19.07
C LYS A 59 -8.56 4.74 -18.93
N ARG A 60 -8.57 5.53 -17.85
CA ARG A 60 -9.58 6.55 -17.58
C ARG A 60 -9.58 7.66 -18.64
N LEU A 61 -8.40 8.18 -18.99
CA LEU A 61 -8.26 9.20 -20.03
C LEU A 61 -8.79 8.69 -21.39
N GLY A 62 -8.50 7.43 -21.73
CA GLY A 62 -8.99 6.79 -22.94
C GLY A 62 -10.52 6.71 -23.00
N VAL A 63 -11.18 6.25 -21.92
CA VAL A 63 -12.65 6.16 -21.85
C VAL A 63 -13.30 7.54 -21.93
N SER A 64 -12.73 8.55 -21.27
CA SER A 64 -13.28 9.91 -21.34
C SER A 64 -13.11 10.57 -22.69
N SER A 65 -11.97 10.36 -23.37
CA SER A 65 -11.79 10.88 -24.74
C SER A 65 -12.89 10.33 -25.66
N ARG A 66 -13.16 9.02 -25.56
CA ARG A 66 -14.24 8.37 -26.32
C ARG A 66 -15.62 8.92 -25.97
N LEU A 67 -15.91 9.13 -24.68
CA LEU A 67 -17.17 9.74 -24.25
C LEU A 67 -17.31 11.18 -24.79
N CYS A 68 -16.23 11.96 -24.76
CA CYS A 68 -16.23 13.31 -25.32
C CYS A 68 -16.54 13.31 -26.82
N GLU A 69 -15.96 12.39 -27.58
CA GLU A 69 -16.21 12.25 -29.03
C GLU A 69 -17.66 11.86 -29.32
N VAL A 70 -18.21 10.87 -28.58
CA VAL A 70 -19.61 10.43 -28.73
C VAL A 70 -20.57 11.58 -28.45
N LEU A 71 -20.32 12.37 -27.39
CA LEU A 71 -21.16 13.51 -27.04
C LEU A 71 -21.03 14.67 -28.04
N ALA A 72 -19.81 14.93 -28.54
CA ALA A 72 -19.56 16.00 -29.51
C ALA A 72 -20.18 15.70 -30.87
N ASN A 73 -20.11 14.45 -31.34
CA ASN A 73 -20.69 14.02 -32.63
C ASN A 73 -22.22 14.05 -32.64
N ARG A 74 -22.87 14.14 -31.48
CA ARG A 74 -24.32 13.99 -31.33
C ARG A 74 -25.03 15.23 -30.79
N GLU A 75 -24.28 16.32 -30.52
CA GLU A 75 -24.79 17.56 -29.90
C GLU A 75 -25.55 17.36 -28.57
N SER A 76 -25.44 16.19 -27.93
CA SER A 76 -26.23 15.81 -26.74
C SER A 76 -25.79 16.58 -25.50
N LEU A 77 -24.53 17.03 -25.47
CA LEU A 77 -23.96 17.83 -24.39
C LEU A 77 -22.93 18.80 -24.95
N ARG A 78 -22.98 20.07 -24.52
CA ARG A 78 -21.91 21.03 -24.83
C ARG A 78 -20.60 20.51 -24.25
N LYS A 79 -19.58 20.42 -25.09
CA LYS A 79 -18.22 20.01 -24.70
C LYS A 79 -17.71 20.69 -23.42
N LYS A 80 -18.02 21.99 -23.25
CA LYS A 80 -17.66 22.76 -22.05
C LYS A 80 -18.28 22.19 -20.76
N ASP A 81 -19.55 21.82 -20.80
CA ASP A 81 -20.27 21.29 -19.64
C ASP A 81 -19.79 19.87 -19.30
N TYR A 82 -19.50 19.05 -20.32
CA TYR A 82 -18.88 17.74 -20.15
C TYR A 82 -17.50 17.85 -19.48
N ASN A 83 -16.61 18.65 -20.06
CA ASN A 83 -15.26 18.84 -19.54
C ASN A 83 -15.29 19.33 -18.09
N SER A 84 -16.13 20.32 -17.78
CA SER A 84 -16.24 20.83 -16.41
C SER A 84 -16.65 19.76 -15.40
N ILE A 85 -17.53 18.82 -15.75
CA ILE A 85 -17.94 17.73 -14.84
C ILE A 85 -16.83 16.67 -14.73
N MET A 86 -16.16 16.35 -15.84
CA MET A 86 -15.06 15.39 -15.85
C MET A 86 -13.84 15.90 -15.10
N ASP A 87 -13.51 17.19 -15.22
CA ASP A 87 -12.41 17.83 -14.47
C ASP A 87 -12.65 17.72 -12.96
N ASP A 88 -13.91 17.87 -12.52
CA ASP A 88 -14.30 17.66 -11.14
C ASP A 88 -14.13 16.20 -10.69
N ILE A 89 -14.53 15.25 -11.53
CA ILE A 89 -14.37 13.80 -11.27
C ILE A 89 -12.87 13.45 -11.18
N TYR A 90 -12.05 13.98 -12.09
CA TYR A 90 -10.61 13.77 -12.10
C TYR A 90 -9.94 14.33 -10.87
N ARG A 91 -10.27 15.56 -10.49
CA ARG A 91 -9.72 16.16 -9.28
C ARG A 91 -9.99 15.29 -8.05
N MET A 92 -11.21 14.76 -7.90
CA MET A 92 -11.56 13.90 -6.77
C MET A 92 -10.82 12.56 -6.79
N LEU A 93 -10.65 11.95 -7.97
CA LEU A 93 -9.89 10.71 -8.11
C LEU A 93 -8.40 10.93 -7.86
N ASP A 94 -7.83 12.02 -8.37
CA ASP A 94 -6.43 12.40 -8.16
C ASP A 94 -6.15 12.71 -6.68
N GLU A 95 -7.10 13.32 -5.96
CA GLU A 95 -7.00 13.50 -4.51
C GLU A 95 -6.96 12.15 -3.76
N LYS A 96 -7.83 11.19 -4.13
CA LYS A 96 -7.83 9.84 -3.53
C LYS A 96 -6.56 9.07 -3.89
N GLU A 97 -6.09 9.18 -5.14
CA GLU A 97 -4.86 8.56 -5.64
C GLU A 97 -3.64 9.07 -4.86
N ASN A 98 -3.52 10.40 -4.72
CA ASN A 98 -2.46 11.01 -3.94
C ASN A 98 -2.49 10.59 -2.47
N ASN A 99 -3.68 10.46 -1.87
CA ASN A 99 -3.81 9.93 -0.51
C ASN A 99 -3.27 8.49 -0.44
N ALA A 100 -3.73 7.60 -1.32
CA ALA A 100 -3.28 6.21 -1.35
C ALA A 100 -1.77 6.09 -1.57
N LYS A 101 -1.21 6.88 -2.49
CA LYS A 101 0.23 6.97 -2.75
C LYS A 101 1.00 7.45 -1.51
N ASN A 102 0.54 8.52 -0.87
CA ASN A 102 1.19 9.05 0.33
C ASN A 102 1.16 8.05 1.50
N GLN A 103 0.05 7.32 1.69
CA GLN A 103 -0.02 6.28 2.72
C GLN A 103 0.97 5.14 2.47
N PHE A 104 1.11 4.75 1.21
CA PHE A 104 2.08 3.74 0.81
C PHE A 104 3.53 4.21 1.00
N ILE A 105 3.87 5.43 0.58
CA ILE A 105 5.20 6.02 0.82
C ILE A 105 5.51 6.08 2.31
N ASN A 106 4.57 6.58 3.11
CA ASN A 106 4.74 6.65 4.57
C ASN A 106 4.93 5.26 5.18
N TYR A 107 4.22 4.24 4.69
CA TYR A 107 4.45 2.87 5.13
C TYR A 107 5.88 2.38 4.86
N ILE A 108 6.44 2.69 3.68
CA ILE A 108 7.83 2.33 3.38
C ILE A 108 8.82 3.06 4.30
N GLU A 109 8.58 4.34 4.62
CA GLU A 109 9.38 5.06 5.60
C GLU A 109 9.24 4.46 7.01
N ASP A 110 8.03 4.10 7.42
CA ASP A 110 7.78 3.38 8.68
C ASP A 110 8.59 2.06 8.72
N GLN A 111 8.61 1.28 7.63
CA GLN A 111 9.41 0.06 7.53
C GLN A 111 10.93 0.31 7.66
N LYS A 112 11.43 1.41 7.11
CA LYS A 112 12.84 1.81 7.27
C LYS A 112 13.15 2.19 8.72
N GLU A 113 12.26 2.92 9.38
CA GLU A 113 12.42 3.27 10.80
C GLU A 113 12.37 2.02 11.68
N PHE A 114 11.45 1.09 11.42
CA PHE A 114 11.39 -0.17 12.15
C PHE A 114 12.66 -1.00 12.00
N THR A 115 13.20 -1.10 10.79
CA THR A 115 14.45 -1.82 10.54
C THR A 115 15.61 -1.17 11.31
N LYS A 116 15.66 0.16 11.40
CA LYS A 116 16.67 0.87 12.22
C LYS A 116 16.50 0.57 13.70
N SER A 117 15.26 0.58 14.21
CA SER A 117 14.95 0.25 15.60
C SER A 117 15.36 -1.18 15.93
N LEU A 118 15.03 -2.15 15.07
CA LEU A 118 15.44 -3.54 15.23
C LEU A 118 16.96 -3.69 15.24
N LYS A 119 17.66 -3.00 14.33
CA LYS A 119 19.13 -2.99 14.30
C LYS A 119 19.72 -2.43 15.59
N ASN A 120 19.19 -1.33 16.11
CA ASN A 120 19.67 -0.75 17.36
C ASN A 120 19.44 -1.69 18.55
N ILE A 121 18.26 -2.32 18.61
CA ILE A 121 17.93 -3.32 19.62
C ILE A 121 18.93 -4.48 19.58
N ILE A 122 19.22 -5.04 18.40
CA ILE A 122 20.21 -6.12 18.22
C ILE A 122 21.62 -5.70 18.67
N LEU A 123 22.05 -4.49 18.31
CA LEU A 123 23.37 -3.96 18.70
C LEU A 123 23.49 -3.75 20.21
N HIS A 124 22.44 -3.30 20.88
CA HIS A 124 22.46 -3.11 22.33
C HIS A 124 22.47 -4.44 23.09
N ILE A 125 21.93 -5.53 22.52
CA ILE A 125 21.96 -6.86 23.15
C ILE A 125 23.37 -7.43 23.21
N THR A 126 24.22 -7.13 22.21
CA THR A 126 25.61 -7.61 22.18
C THR A 126 26.52 -7.00 23.27
N ASP A 127 26.08 -5.95 23.96
CA ASP A 127 26.85 -5.26 25.00
C ASP A 127 26.54 -5.74 26.44
N TYR A 128 25.62 -6.69 26.65
CA TYR A 128 25.20 -7.12 27.98
C TYR A 128 26.00 -8.30 28.57
N SER A 129 26.19 -8.28 29.89
CA SER A 129 26.77 -9.40 30.65
C SER A 129 25.78 -10.56 30.79
N LYS A 130 26.27 -11.80 30.94
CA LYS A 130 25.43 -13.04 30.99
C LYS A 130 24.29 -13.01 32.01
N GLU A 131 24.44 -12.28 33.10
CA GLU A 131 23.43 -12.18 34.18
C GLU A 131 22.36 -11.11 33.89
N GLU A 132 22.63 -10.13 33.03
CA GLU A 132 21.66 -9.12 32.59
C GLU A 132 20.78 -9.60 31.42
N ILE A 133 21.18 -10.68 30.74
CA ILE A 133 20.52 -11.18 29.52
C ILE A 133 19.12 -11.74 29.79
N ALA A 134 18.87 -12.39 30.95
CA ALA A 134 17.58 -13.03 31.22
C ALA A 134 16.44 -12.01 31.40
N ASP A 135 16.64 -10.98 32.23
CA ASP A 135 15.64 -9.92 32.45
C ASP A 135 15.49 -9.01 31.21
N LYS A 136 16.59 -8.75 30.48
CA LYS A 136 16.54 -7.96 29.25
C LYS A 136 16.00 -8.73 28.05
N SER A 137 16.10 -10.05 28.04
CA SER A 137 15.47 -10.94 27.04
C SER A 137 13.95 -10.85 27.09
N ALA A 138 13.35 -10.78 28.29
CA ALA A 138 11.91 -10.61 28.45
C ALA A 138 11.44 -9.23 27.93
N LEU A 139 12.16 -8.15 28.29
CA LEU A 139 11.91 -6.80 27.77
C LEU A 139 12.04 -6.71 26.25
N LEU A 140 13.08 -7.34 25.69
CA LEU A 140 13.29 -7.44 24.26
C LEU A 140 12.11 -8.13 23.54
N LYS A 141 11.66 -9.28 24.07
CA LYS A 141 10.52 -10.00 23.50
C LYS A 141 9.27 -9.11 23.50
N GLU A 142 9.05 -8.34 24.56
CA GLU A 142 7.93 -7.41 24.65
C GLU A 142 8.05 -6.26 23.62
N GLU A 143 9.24 -5.69 23.44
CA GLU A 143 9.48 -4.65 22.43
C GLU A 143 9.30 -5.18 21.00
N LEU A 144 9.81 -6.37 20.69
CA LEU A 144 9.64 -7.03 19.39
C LEU A 144 8.16 -7.30 19.10
N PHE A 145 7.41 -7.79 20.09
CA PHE A 145 5.98 -8.06 19.92
C PHE A 145 5.19 -6.77 19.64
N LYS A 146 5.52 -5.66 20.31
CA LYS A 146 4.91 -4.35 20.05
C LYS A 146 5.24 -3.84 18.63
N ILE A 147 6.48 -4.01 18.18
CA ILE A 147 6.89 -3.63 16.83
C ILE A 147 6.11 -4.43 15.78
N GLU A 148 6.00 -5.75 15.96
CA GLU A 148 5.24 -6.64 15.07
C GLU A 148 3.76 -6.23 15.00
N GLU A 149 3.12 -6.01 16.15
CA GLU A 149 1.71 -5.60 16.20
C GLU A 149 1.48 -4.25 15.51
N MET A 150 2.39 -3.28 15.70
CA MET A 150 2.33 -1.98 15.03
C MET A 150 2.51 -2.11 13.51
N GLN A 151 3.44 -2.94 13.06
CA GLN A 151 3.67 -3.19 11.63
C GLN A 151 2.44 -3.80 10.95
N GLU A 152 1.83 -4.81 11.57
CA GLU A 152 0.67 -5.48 10.98
C GLU A 152 -0.54 -4.54 10.92
N LYS A 153 -0.82 -3.79 12.01
CA LYS A 153 -1.87 -2.77 12.01
C LYS A 153 -1.66 -1.72 10.92
N ARG A 154 -0.43 -1.25 10.74
CA ARG A 154 -0.11 -0.24 9.71
C ARG A 154 -0.31 -0.81 8.31
N LYS A 155 0.15 -2.04 8.07
CA LYS A 155 -0.03 -2.77 6.80
C LYS A 155 -1.51 -2.94 6.47
N GLU A 156 -2.34 -3.36 7.41
CA GLU A 156 -3.79 -3.50 7.22
C GLU A 156 -4.45 -2.18 6.79
N ILE A 157 -4.08 -1.06 7.43
CA ILE A 157 -4.59 0.27 7.08
C ILE A 157 -4.22 0.64 5.65
N VAL A 158 -2.97 0.43 5.26
CA VAL A 158 -2.46 0.80 3.93
C VAL A 158 -3.10 -0.05 2.85
N ILE A 159 -3.21 -1.38 3.07
CA ILE A 159 -3.91 -2.30 2.17
C ILE A 159 -5.36 -1.86 1.99
N LYS A 160 -6.06 -1.54 3.08
CA LYS A 160 -7.44 -1.10 3.01
C LYS A 160 -7.58 0.16 2.14
N ILE A 161 -6.75 1.18 2.36
CA ILE A 161 -6.81 2.44 1.60
C ILE A 161 -6.55 2.21 0.11
N LEU A 162 -5.57 1.36 -0.24
CA LEU A 162 -5.26 1.02 -1.63
C LEU A 162 -6.41 0.25 -2.29
N THR A 163 -6.97 -0.74 -1.60
CA THR A 163 -8.13 -1.51 -2.09
C THR A 163 -9.34 -0.61 -2.27
N ASP A 164 -9.65 0.25 -1.30
CA ASP A 164 -10.76 1.20 -1.37
C ASP A 164 -10.61 2.13 -2.58
N PHE A 165 -9.39 2.63 -2.84
CA PHE A 165 -9.10 3.42 -4.04
C PHE A 165 -9.32 2.63 -5.33
N GLN A 166 -8.76 1.42 -5.43
CA GLN A 166 -8.90 0.56 -6.61
C GLN A 166 -10.36 0.23 -6.89
N GLU A 167 -11.15 -0.07 -5.86
CA GLU A 167 -12.58 -0.32 -5.97
C GLU A 167 -13.36 0.91 -6.42
N THR A 168 -13.12 2.08 -5.80
CA THR A 168 -13.75 3.34 -6.26
C THR A 168 -13.40 3.61 -7.72
N HIS A 169 -12.13 3.48 -8.11
CA HIS A 169 -11.69 3.71 -9.49
C HIS A 169 -12.38 2.74 -10.45
N LYS A 170 -12.43 1.45 -10.11
CA LYS A 170 -13.11 0.43 -10.90
C LYS A 170 -14.60 0.73 -11.07
N LYS A 171 -15.33 1.06 -9.99
CA LYS A 171 -16.75 1.41 -10.06
C LYS A 171 -17.00 2.61 -10.98
N VAL A 172 -16.15 3.64 -10.92
CA VAL A 172 -16.25 4.80 -11.81
C VAL A 172 -15.98 4.39 -13.25
N MET A 173 -14.95 3.58 -13.51
CA MET A 173 -14.62 3.10 -14.84
C MET A 173 -15.73 2.25 -15.45
N ASP A 174 -16.24 1.25 -14.72
CA ASP A 174 -17.34 0.39 -15.14
C ASP A 174 -18.59 1.24 -15.45
N TYR A 175 -18.85 2.28 -14.64
CA TYR A 175 -19.93 3.21 -14.91
C TYR A 175 -19.72 4.02 -16.19
N LEU A 176 -18.53 4.61 -16.39
CA LEU A 176 -18.22 5.37 -17.61
C LEU A 176 -18.23 4.50 -18.87
N GLU A 177 -17.77 3.25 -18.77
CA GLU A 177 -17.88 2.26 -19.85
C GLU A 177 -19.34 1.92 -20.15
N SER A 178 -20.19 1.74 -19.13
CA SER A 178 -21.64 1.52 -19.33
C SER A 178 -22.34 2.70 -20.01
N LEU A 179 -21.83 3.93 -19.82
CA LEU A 179 -22.33 5.10 -20.55
C LEU A 179 -21.98 5.00 -22.03
N LEU A 180 -20.78 4.53 -22.39
CA LEU A 180 -20.43 4.29 -23.79
C LEU A 180 -21.35 3.25 -24.45
N GLU A 181 -21.76 2.21 -23.73
CA GLU A 181 -22.72 1.20 -24.21
C GLU A 181 -24.13 1.77 -24.38
N LYS A 182 -24.54 2.70 -23.49
CA LYS A 182 -25.82 3.42 -23.57
C LYS A 182 -25.92 4.28 -24.84
N GLY A 183 -24.78 4.68 -25.41
CA GLY A 183 -24.70 5.39 -26.68
C GLY A 183 -25.44 6.73 -26.68
N ASP A 184 -26.48 6.85 -27.50
CA ASP A 184 -27.10 8.14 -27.82
C ASP A 184 -28.02 8.71 -26.71
N ASN A 185 -28.28 7.96 -25.63
CA ASN A 185 -29.18 8.37 -24.54
C ASN A 185 -28.44 8.88 -23.28
N ILE A 186 -27.17 9.27 -23.41
CA ILE A 186 -26.39 9.81 -22.29
C ILE A 186 -26.81 11.25 -22.02
N THR A 187 -27.15 11.53 -20.77
CA THR A 187 -27.53 12.86 -20.28
C THR A 187 -26.48 13.41 -19.32
N ILE A 188 -26.50 14.73 -19.09
CA ILE A 188 -25.71 15.37 -18.00
C ILE A 188 -25.90 14.65 -16.66
N ARG A 189 -27.13 14.21 -16.38
CA ARG A 189 -27.45 13.56 -15.11
C ARG A 189 -26.69 12.25 -14.96
N ASP A 190 -26.55 11.50 -16.05
CA ASP A 190 -25.76 10.27 -16.06
C ASP A 190 -24.29 10.58 -15.69
N ILE A 191 -23.67 11.58 -16.31
CA ILE A 191 -22.27 11.93 -16.02
C ILE A 191 -22.10 12.44 -14.59
N LYS A 192 -23.07 13.21 -14.07
CA LYS A 192 -23.07 13.64 -12.66
C LYS A 192 -23.18 12.47 -11.67
N ASN A 193 -23.79 11.35 -12.06
CA ASN A 193 -23.84 10.17 -11.19
C ASN A 193 -22.45 9.54 -11.00
N ALA A 194 -21.53 9.69 -11.96
CA ALA A 194 -20.14 9.24 -11.77
C ALA A 194 -19.46 9.96 -10.59
N LYS A 195 -19.73 11.26 -10.42
CA LYS A 195 -19.28 12.03 -9.25
C LYS A 195 -19.90 11.49 -7.95
N TYR A 196 -21.18 11.10 -8.00
CA TYR A 196 -21.87 10.55 -6.83
C TYR A 196 -21.28 9.21 -6.38
N ILE A 197 -20.79 8.36 -7.30
CA ILE A 197 -20.09 7.11 -6.97
C ILE A 197 -18.87 7.39 -6.09
N ILE A 198 -18.10 8.44 -6.41
CA ILE A 198 -16.92 8.84 -5.63
C ILE A 198 -17.33 9.39 -4.26
N CYS A 199 -18.41 10.18 -4.19
CA CYS A 199 -18.94 10.74 -2.94
C CYS A 199 -19.61 9.72 -2.01
N LYS A 200 -20.14 8.61 -2.54
CA LYS A 200 -20.84 7.60 -1.73
C LYS A 200 -19.87 6.78 -0.88
N ASP A 201 -18.63 6.62 -1.35
CA ASP A 201 -17.54 5.96 -0.62
C ASP A 201 -16.81 6.96 0.34
N LEU A 202 -17.40 8.13 0.64
CA LEU A 202 -16.89 9.14 1.59
C LEU A 202 -17.73 9.25 2.89
N ILE A 203 -18.81 8.46 3.02
CA ILE A 203 -19.71 8.38 4.20
C ILE A 203 -19.67 6.95 4.74
#